data_AF-A0A3D3ZMN2-F1
#
_entry.id   AF-A0A3D3ZMN2-F1
#
_cell.length_a   1.000
_cell.length_b   1.000
_cell.length_c   1.000
_cell.angle_alpha   90.00
_cell.angle_beta   90.00
_cell.angle_gamma   90.00
#
_symmetry.space_group_name_H-M   'P 1'
#
loop_
_entity.id
_entity.type
_entity.pdbx_description
1 polymer ?
#
loop_
_entity_poly.entity_id
_entity_poly.type
_entity_poly.pdbx_seq_one_letter_code
_entity_poly.pdbx_strand_id
1 'polypeptide(L)' 'LAPSPRAVAIASEMVITMVPNSAQVEELVSGPQGLLEGARKGMIIIDMSTIAPRVSRELAEKAAGHGVHLLDAPVSGG' A
#
# COMPACT_ATOMS: atom_id res chain seq x y z
N LEU A 1 18.73 -4.11 3.30
CA LEU A 1 17.43 -4.25 2.60
C LEU A 1 16.41 -4.77 3.63
N ALA A 2 15.16 -4.31 3.57
CA ALA A 2 14.10 -4.82 4.43
C ALA A 2 13.63 -6.20 3.92
N PRO A 3 13.36 -7.19 4.80
CA PRO A 3 13.02 -8.55 4.39
C PRO A 3 11.56 -8.74 3.94
N SER A 4 10.69 -7.75 4.13
CA SER A 4 9.25 -7.82 3.77
C SER A 4 8.61 -6.43 3.71
N PRO A 5 7.42 -6.28 3.07
CA PRO A 5 6.64 -5.04 3.13
C PRO A 5 6.33 -4.59 4.55
N ARG A 6 5.95 -5.52 5.44
CA ARG A 6 5.77 -5.25 6.88
C ARG A 6 7.01 -4.59 7.50
N ALA A 7 8.20 -5.09 7.21
CA ALA A 7 9.43 -4.52 7.75
C ALA A 7 9.71 -3.10 7.19
N VAL A 8 9.32 -2.82 5.94
CA VAL A 8 9.36 -1.46 5.38
C VAL A 8 8.40 -0.55 6.14
N ALA A 9 7.16 -0.99 6.38
CA ALA A 9 6.14 -0.20 7.08
C ALA A 9 6.55 0.14 8.53
N ILE A 10 7.15 -0.80 9.26
CA ILE A 10 7.66 -0.56 10.62
C ILE A 10 8.71 0.55 10.65
N ALA A 11 9.55 0.62 9.62
CA ALA A 11 10.68 1.55 9.54
C ALA A 11 10.33 2.90 8.88
N SER A 12 9.09 3.11 8.44
CA SER A 12 8.73 4.25 7.56
C SER A 12 7.49 4.98 8.04
N GLU A 13 7.41 6.30 7.82
CA GLU A 13 6.18 7.08 8.03
C GLU A 13 5.27 7.10 6.79
N MET A 14 5.90 6.94 5.62
CA MET A 14 5.27 6.96 4.32
C MET A 14 5.93 5.89 3.44
N VAL A 15 5.13 5.20 2.62
CA VAL A 15 5.62 4.19 1.67
C VAL A 15 5.01 4.46 0.30
N ILE A 16 5.84 4.40 -0.73
CA ILE A 16 5.43 4.44 -2.14
C ILE A 16 5.47 3.01 -2.68
N THR A 17 4.43 2.61 -3.41
CA THR A 17 4.35 1.29 -4.07
C THR A 17 4.25 1.47 -5.58
N MET A 18 4.92 0.58 -6.32
CA MET A 18 4.96 0.60 -7.79
C MET A 18 5.13 -0.83 -8.29
N VAL A 19 4.04 -1.58 -8.37
CA VAL A 19 4.04 -3.00 -8.74
C VAL A 19 3.17 -3.27 -9.98
N PRO A 20 3.41 -4.37 -10.71
CA PRO A 20 2.78 -4.59 -12.01
C PRO A 20 1.24 -4.63 -12.07
N ASN A 21 0.53 -5.07 -11.03
CA ASN A 21 -0.92 -5.28 -11.11
C ASN A 21 -1.64 -5.26 -9.76
N SER A 22 -2.98 -5.28 -9.84
CA SER A 22 -3.90 -5.23 -8.70
C SER A 22 -3.65 -6.33 -7.65
N ALA A 23 -3.45 -7.58 -8.08
CA ALA A 23 -3.25 -8.69 -7.14
C ALA A 23 -1.97 -8.50 -6.30
N GLN A 24 -0.91 -7.97 -6.92
CA GLN A 24 0.33 -7.67 -6.21
C GLN A 24 0.19 -6.49 -5.25
N VAL A 25 -0.59 -5.45 -5.59
CA VAL A 25 -0.88 -4.37 -4.64
C VAL A 25 -1.69 -4.91 -3.46
N GLU A 26 -2.70 -5.76 -3.71
CA GLU A 26 -3.51 -6.36 -2.65
C GLU A 26 -2.69 -7.21 -1.67
N GLU A 27 -1.81 -8.06 -2.19
CA GLU A 27 -0.88 -8.87 -1.40
C GLU A 27 0.11 -8.00 -0.62
N LEU A 28 0.72 -7.02 -1.29
CA LEU A 28 1.73 -6.14 -0.69
C LEU A 28 1.14 -5.26 0.42
N VAL A 29 -0.09 -4.75 0.24
CA VAL A 29 -0.74 -3.88 1.22
C VAL A 29 -1.37 -4.70 2.35
N SER A 30 -2.20 -5.69 1.99
CA SER A 30 -3.13 -6.35 2.92
C SER A 30 -2.93 -7.86 3.09
N GLY A 31 -1.98 -8.45 2.35
CA GLY A 31 -1.62 -9.86 2.51
C GLY A 31 -0.74 -10.13 3.74
N PRO A 32 -0.39 -11.39 3.98
CA PRO A 32 0.52 -11.78 5.05
C PRO A 32 1.88 -11.07 4.91
N GLN A 33 2.40 -10.52 6.00
CA GLN A 33 3.58 -9.65 5.99
C GLN A 33 3.44 -8.40 5.10
N GLY A 34 2.22 -7.99 4.80
CA GLY A 34 1.90 -6.78 4.06
C GLY A 34 2.16 -5.51 4.86
N LEU A 35 2.05 -4.36 4.18
CA LEU A 35 2.27 -3.04 4.77
C LEU A 35 1.38 -2.81 6.01
N LEU A 36 0.11 -3.22 5.97
CA LEU A 36 -0.83 -3.00 7.06
C LEU A 36 -0.47 -3.75 8.35
N GLU A 37 0.26 -4.87 8.28
CA GLU A 37 0.74 -5.60 9.48
C GLU A 37 1.93 -4.93 10.20
N GLY A 38 2.55 -3.94 9.55
CA GLY A 38 3.66 -3.15 10.10
C GLY A 38 3.32 -1.67 10.25
N ALA A 39 2.16 -1.25 9.79
CA ALA A 39 1.77 0.16 9.75
C ALA A 39 1.38 0.67 11.14
N ARG A 40 1.70 1.94 11.38
CA ARG A 40 1.17 2.70 12.53
C ARG A 40 0.06 3.64 12.09
N LYS A 41 -0.81 4.04 13.04
CA LYS A 41 -1.82 5.07 12.79
C LYS A 41 -1.16 6.34 12.26
N GLY A 42 -1.78 6.95 11.25
CA GLY A 42 -1.29 8.13 10.55
C GLY A 42 -0.28 7.85 9.43
N MET A 43 0.16 6.60 9.24
CA MET A 43 1.02 6.23 8.10
C MET A 43 0.33 6.51 6.77
N ILE A 44 1.12 6.85 5.75
CA ILE A 44 0.64 7.12 4.39
C ILE A 44 1.21 6.06 3.42
N ILE A 45 0.34 5.41 2.65
CA ILE A 45 0.69 4.54 1.52
C ILE A 45 0.31 5.28 0.25
N ILE A 46 1.24 5.47 -0.67
CA ILE A 46 1.01 6.08 -1.98
C ILE A 46 1.20 5.00 -3.02
N ASP A 47 0.11 4.52 -3.62
CA ASP A 47 0.18 3.54 -4.70
C ASP A 47 0.26 4.24 -6.05
N MET A 48 1.40 4.06 -6.71
CA MET A 48 1.65 4.60 -8.05
C MET A 48 1.46 3.55 -9.15
N SER A 49 1.05 2.33 -8.76
CA SER A 49 0.76 1.23 -9.68
C SER A 49 -0.48 1.53 -10.54
N THR A 50 -0.53 0.94 -11.73
CA THR A 50 -1.74 1.00 -12.57
C THR A 50 -2.68 -0.17 -12.21
N ILE A 51 -3.66 0.10 -11.35
CA ILE A 51 -4.61 -0.92 -10.86
C ILE A 51 -6.07 -0.58 -11.19
N ALA A 52 -6.97 -1.55 -10.97
CA ALA A 52 -8.39 -1.31 -11.13
C ALA A 52 -8.90 -0.30 -10.07
N PRO A 53 -9.69 0.72 -10.43
CA PRO A 53 -10.20 1.70 -9.47
C PRO A 53 -10.98 1.09 -8.29
N ARG A 54 -11.66 -0.04 -8.52
CA ARG A 54 -12.36 -0.80 -7.46
C ARG A 54 -11.39 -1.29 -6.40
N VAL A 55 -10.25 -1.84 -6.81
CA VAL A 55 -9.23 -2.39 -5.90
C VAL A 55 -8.60 -1.29 -5.07
N SER A 56 -8.28 -0.15 -5.69
CA SER A 56 -7.74 1.02 -4.98
C SER A 56 -8.69 1.50 -3.87
N ARG A 57 -9.99 1.58 -4.15
CA ARG A 57 -11.02 1.95 -3.16
C ARG A 57 -11.13 0.94 -2.01
N GLU A 58 -11.16 -0.36 -2.33
CA GLU A 58 -11.24 -1.43 -1.33
C GLU A 58 -10.01 -1.44 -0.41
N LEU A 59 -8.82 -1.19 -0.96
CA LEU A 59 -7.60 -1.07 -0.17
C LEU A 59 -7.59 0.20 0.68
N ALA A 60 -8.10 1.31 0.18
CA ALA A 60 -8.24 2.53 0.95
C ALA A 60 -9.17 2.35 2.17
N GLU A 61 -10.30 1.66 1.99
CA GLU A 61 -11.20 1.32 3.10
C GLU A 61 -10.54 0.40 4.13
N LYS A 62 -9.84 -0.64 3.68
CA LYS A 62 -9.08 -1.54 4.57
C LYS A 62 -7.98 -0.79 5.33
N ALA A 63 -7.23 0.08 4.66
CA ALA A 63 -6.19 0.90 5.25
C ALA A 63 -6.77 1.87 6.29
N ALA A 64 -7.91 2.51 6.00
CA ALA A 64 -8.60 3.39 6.93
C ALA A 64 -9.02 2.65 8.21
N GLY A 65 -9.44 1.38 8.12
CA GLY A 65 -9.71 0.52 9.28
C GLY A 65 -8.50 0.31 10.21
N HIS A 66 -7.28 0.50 9.70
CA HIS A 66 -6.02 0.45 10.47
C HIS A 66 -5.53 1.85 10.90
N GLY A 67 -6.27 2.90 10.59
CA GLY A 67 -5.85 4.30 10.78
C GLY A 67 -4.73 4.72 9.82
N VAL A 68 -4.62 4.08 8.66
CA VAL A 68 -3.64 4.34 7.61
C VAL A 68 -4.32 5.07 6.45
N HIS A 69 -3.64 6.03 5.85
CA HIS A 69 -4.10 6.70 4.65
C HIS A 69 -3.54 6.00 3.42
N LEU A 70 -4.38 5.70 2.42
CA LEU A 70 -3.93 5.19 1.13
C LEU A 70 -4.32 6.20 0.03
N LEU A 71 -3.34 6.59 -0.78
CA LEU A 71 -3.50 7.50 -1.90
C LEU A 71 -3.27 6.75 -3.21
N ASP A 72 -4.28 6.79 -4.08
CA ASP A 72 -4.19 6.37 -5.48
C ASP A 72 -3.48 7.46 -6.29
N ALA A 73 -2.27 7.20 -6.76
CA ALA A 73 -1.43 8.17 -7.48
C ALA A 73 -0.75 7.57 -8.73
N PRO A 74 -1.51 6.95 -9.66
CA PRO A 74 -0.92 6.32 -10.85
C PRO A 74 -0.21 7.34 -11.73
N VAL A 75 0.87 6.90 -12.38
CA VAL A 75 1.66 7.74 -13.30
C VAL A 75 1.21 7.61 -14.75
N SER A 76 1.46 8.65 -15.54
CA SER A 76 1.31 8.66 -16.99
C SER A 76 2.59 9.20 -17.64
N GLY A 77 2.89 8.80 -18.88
CA GLY A 77 4.05 9.29 -19.64
C GLY A 77 5.26 8.34 -19.74
N GLY A 78 5.01 7.04 -19.89
CA GLY A 78 6.04 6.08 -20.32
C GLY A 78 6.54 6.36 -21.74
#